data_AF-A0A345VB34-F1
#
_entry.id   AF-A0A345VB34-F1
#
_cell.length_a   1.000
_cell.length_b   1.000
_cell.length_c   1.000
_cell.angle_alpha   90.00
_cell.angle_beta   90.00
_cell.angle_gamma   90.00
#
_symmetry.space_group_name_H-M   'P 1'
#
loop_
_entity.id
_entity.type
_entity.pdbx_description
1 polymer ?
#
loop_
_entity_poly.entity_id
_entity_poly.type
_entity_poly.pdbx_seq_one_letter_code
_entity_poly.pdbx_strand_id
1 'polypeptide(L)'
;MYHPAARKTKRSCTIGLVHKNTTSITSIFGLSLALAFGAAAVAPAANAATQAAASRPAGMAAAALSAPMTKAAYNAALITLIADYQTAAQRFVDDQASEYAYQQNLRPALDKALAAKRADLDAKDSAYEKAVAALTKSKNAQRPALNKALAAEKASYARKTAANAKALKDLAAAQDEKRPALGRDIAAERAAFDRKTTAYTKDLAALADANRLKRPALDRAIANEKANYAAKRVAYNAAVEKAKAAHAAEKAAYAKDYAAATTTAAKDDLRAAHTKAAAAYEAELAALKTAYAKEAPARDARIQALRDGYTRSQADYAAARAQLKAQYASASQAKTDRIQALKDAYAQSRTDYKKAKARLKAAYAKEAPARDARIAALRDAYTKSRADYTVKRAQLADTHAKDVARYKTSTAALRSKYARAVAGHDTRLAATRAAFAAAGDKYAAAVAALRAQYRA
;
A
#
# COMPACT_ATOMS: atom_id res chain seq x y z
N MET A 1 32.16 28.62 14.13
CA MET A 1 33.13 27.61 14.60
C MET A 1 32.63 26.23 14.22
N TYR A 2 33.46 25.51 13.46
CA TYR A 2 33.44 24.07 13.12
C TYR A 2 32.23 23.43 12.41
N HIS A 3 32.39 23.35 11.08
CA HIS A 3 31.95 22.25 10.19
C HIS A 3 32.75 20.96 10.47
N PRO A 4 32.21 19.75 10.15
CA PRO A 4 32.41 19.12 8.81
C PRO A 4 31.12 18.45 8.29
N ALA A 5 30.77 18.31 7.00
CA ALA A 5 31.44 18.11 5.71
C ALA A 5 32.02 16.70 5.45
N ALA A 6 31.28 15.84 4.73
CA ALA A 6 31.75 14.92 3.67
C ALA A 6 30.57 14.07 3.12
N ARG A 7 30.12 14.32 1.87
CA ARG A 7 30.50 13.66 0.58
C ARG A 7 29.94 12.25 0.39
N LYS A 8 28.89 12.11 -0.44
CA LYS A 8 28.89 11.75 -1.88
C LYS A 8 29.10 10.26 -2.15
N THR A 9 28.09 9.63 -2.75
CA THR A 9 28.27 8.75 -3.92
C THR A 9 26.99 8.76 -4.77
N LYS A 10 27.11 9.37 -5.96
CA LYS A 10 26.24 9.11 -7.12
C LYS A 10 26.69 7.78 -7.74
N ARG A 11 25.75 6.93 -8.14
CA ARG A 11 25.93 6.01 -9.27
C ARG A 11 24.72 6.12 -10.18
N SER A 12 25.01 6.54 -11.41
CA SER A 12 24.14 6.45 -12.58
C SER A 12 24.37 5.11 -13.29
N CYS A 13 23.50 4.83 -14.28
CA CYS A 13 23.47 3.69 -15.22
C CYS A 13 22.86 2.40 -14.65
N THR A 14 21.95 1.69 -15.31
CA THR A 14 21.72 1.57 -16.77
C THR A 14 20.27 1.16 -17.07
N ILE A 15 19.74 1.66 -18.18
CA ILE A 15 18.53 1.19 -18.86
C ILE A 15 18.76 -0.26 -19.33
N GLY A 16 17.83 -1.15 -19.01
CA GLY A 16 17.84 -2.53 -19.47
C GLY A 16 16.42 -3.03 -19.69
N LEU A 17 15.91 -2.78 -20.90
CA LEU A 17 14.76 -3.48 -21.47
C LEU A 17 15.07 -4.99 -21.48
N VAL A 18 14.29 -5.81 -20.77
CA VAL A 18 14.23 -7.25 -21.03
C VAL A 18 12.76 -7.68 -21.10
N HIS A 19 12.36 -7.87 -22.35
CA HIS A 19 11.21 -8.64 -22.80
C HIS A 19 11.38 -10.14 -22.49
N LYS A 20 10.23 -10.83 -22.31
CA LYS A 20 10.04 -12.31 -22.32
C LYS A 20 10.53 -13.01 -21.04
N ASN A 21 9.80 -13.91 -20.39
CA ASN A 21 9.09 -15.06 -20.94
C ASN A 21 7.89 -15.48 -20.06
N THR A 22 6.71 -15.46 -20.66
CA THR A 22 5.54 -16.22 -20.22
C THR A 22 5.66 -17.60 -20.84
N THR A 23 6.11 -18.61 -20.09
CA THR A 23 6.08 -19.99 -20.57
C THR A 23 4.79 -20.67 -20.11
N SER A 24 3.73 -20.46 -20.89
CA SER A 24 2.67 -21.43 -21.05
C SER A 24 3.28 -22.75 -21.53
N ILE A 25 2.98 -23.86 -20.87
CA ILE A 25 3.13 -25.19 -21.47
C ILE A 25 1.72 -25.72 -21.65
N THR A 26 1.13 -25.34 -22.78
CA THR A 26 0.03 -26.06 -23.42
C THR A 26 0.65 -26.84 -24.57
N SER A 27 0.42 -28.15 -24.58
CA SER A 27 0.36 -29.03 -25.75
C SER A 27 1.56 -29.09 -26.70
N ILE A 28 2.25 -30.24 -26.70
CA ILE A 28 2.80 -30.83 -27.94
C ILE A 28 2.40 -32.31 -27.97
N PHE A 29 1.48 -32.61 -28.90
CA PHE A 29 1.47 -33.74 -29.84
C PHE A 29 2.33 -34.96 -29.44
N GLY A 30 1.76 -36.16 -29.36
CA GLY A 30 1.10 -36.76 -30.52
C GLY A 30 2.18 -37.22 -31.51
N LEU A 31 2.87 -38.31 -31.19
CA LEU A 31 3.69 -39.03 -32.16
C LEU A 31 3.08 -40.41 -32.38
N SER A 32 2.21 -40.46 -33.38
CA SER A 32 1.99 -41.67 -34.16
C SER A 32 3.24 -41.89 -35.01
N LEU A 33 3.85 -43.06 -34.88
CA LEU A 33 4.70 -43.59 -35.95
C LEU A 33 4.33 -45.06 -36.16
N ALA A 34 3.52 -45.27 -37.20
CA ALA A 34 3.39 -46.54 -37.88
C ALA A 34 4.35 -46.52 -39.08
N LEU A 35 5.22 -47.53 -39.15
CA LEU A 35 5.89 -48.03 -40.35
C LEU A 35 6.57 -49.34 -39.91
N ALA A 36 5.98 -50.51 -40.12
CA ALA A 36 5.87 -51.23 -41.38
C ALA A 36 7.24 -51.62 -41.96
N PHE A 37 7.72 -52.81 -41.55
CA PHE A 37 8.55 -53.76 -42.31
C PHE A 37 8.55 -55.05 -41.48
N GLY A 38 8.31 -56.25 -41.98
CA GLY A 38 7.89 -56.68 -43.30
C GLY A 38 7.27 -58.07 -43.12
N ALA A 39 6.21 -58.32 -43.86
CA ALA A 39 5.65 -59.64 -44.03
C ALA A 39 6.72 -60.54 -44.68
N ALA A 40 6.98 -61.70 -44.07
CA ALA A 40 7.37 -62.88 -44.82
C ALA A 40 6.32 -63.94 -44.49
N ALA A 41 5.19 -63.82 -45.18
CA ALA A 41 4.35 -64.96 -45.46
C ALA A 41 5.17 -65.88 -46.39
N VAL A 42 5.63 -67.00 -45.85
CA VAL A 42 5.85 -68.21 -46.63
C VAL A 42 4.99 -69.28 -45.97
N ALA A 43 3.74 -69.37 -46.44
CA ALA A 43 3.03 -70.64 -46.46
C ALA A 43 3.26 -71.24 -47.86
N PRO A 44 2.96 -72.52 -48.12
CA PRO A 44 2.72 -73.67 -47.24
C PRO A 44 3.69 -74.83 -47.62
N ALA A 45 3.43 -76.04 -47.12
CA ALA A 45 3.90 -77.30 -47.72
C ALA A 45 5.39 -77.66 -47.56
N ALA A 46 5.73 -78.36 -46.46
CA ALA A 46 6.77 -79.41 -46.42
C ALA A 46 6.71 -80.20 -45.10
N ASN A 47 5.60 -80.91 -44.86
CA ASN A 47 5.56 -82.23 -44.19
C ASN A 47 4.12 -82.78 -44.16
N ALA A 48 3.42 -82.58 -45.29
CA ALA A 48 2.28 -83.37 -45.71
C ALA A 48 2.65 -84.00 -47.06
N ALA A 49 3.76 -84.74 -47.10
CA ALA A 49 4.18 -85.65 -48.18
C ALA A 49 5.58 -86.26 -47.88
N THR A 50 5.75 -86.88 -46.72
CA THR A 50 6.25 -88.26 -46.71
C THR A 50 5.00 -89.11 -46.53
N GLN A 51 4.28 -89.28 -47.64
CA GLN A 51 4.25 -90.57 -48.34
C GLN A 51 3.75 -91.62 -47.37
N ALA A 52 2.43 -91.82 -47.24
CA ALA A 52 1.70 -92.60 -48.24
C ALA A 52 2.49 -93.85 -48.70
N ALA A 53 3.15 -94.54 -47.78
CA ALA A 53 3.76 -95.85 -47.99
C ALA A 53 4.08 -96.56 -46.64
N ALA A 54 3.15 -96.58 -45.68
CA ALA A 54 3.21 -97.57 -44.58
C ALA A 54 1.84 -97.87 -43.95
N SER A 55 0.73 -97.50 -44.59
CA SER A 55 -0.52 -98.26 -44.49
C SER A 55 -0.46 -99.39 -45.50
N ARG A 56 0.58 -100.22 -45.42
CA ARG A 56 0.50 -101.58 -45.94
C ARG A 56 -0.12 -102.36 -44.80
N PRO A 57 -1.29 -102.99 -44.96
CA PRO A 57 -1.65 -104.05 -44.05
C PRO A 57 -0.52 -105.07 -44.13
N ALA A 58 0.31 -105.17 -43.08
CA ALA A 58 1.06 -106.39 -42.83
C ALA A 58 0.13 -107.51 -42.36
N GLY A 59 -1.19 -107.38 -42.57
CA GLY A 59 -2.05 -108.50 -42.94
C GLY A 59 -1.82 -108.89 -44.39
N MET A 60 -0.59 -109.30 -44.74
CA MET A 60 -0.21 -110.18 -45.86
C MET A 60 1.30 -110.50 -45.74
N ALA A 61 1.73 -111.00 -44.58
CA ALA A 61 2.83 -111.95 -44.44
C ALA A 61 2.46 -113.07 -43.44
N ALA A 62 1.15 -113.26 -43.22
CA ALA A 62 0.56 -114.44 -42.60
C ALA A 62 -0.04 -115.39 -43.67
N ALA A 63 0.30 -115.19 -44.95
CA ALA A 63 -0.13 -116.02 -46.07
C ALA A 63 1.05 -116.37 -46.98
N ALA A 64 2.03 -117.07 -46.40
CA ALA A 64 2.88 -118.02 -47.10
C ALA A 64 3.14 -119.20 -46.15
N LEU A 65 2.04 -119.75 -45.63
CA LEU A 65 1.99 -121.04 -44.97
C LEU A 65 2.09 -122.11 -46.06
N SER A 66 3.30 -122.62 -46.36
CA SER A 66 3.55 -123.97 -46.95
C SER A 66 4.97 -124.21 -47.54
N ALA A 67 6.07 -123.72 -46.94
CA ALA A 67 7.42 -124.24 -47.25
C ALA A 67 8.45 -123.93 -46.14
N PRO A 68 9.48 -124.79 -45.90
CA PRO A 68 10.54 -124.52 -44.93
C PRO A 68 11.35 -123.26 -45.33
N MET A 69 11.54 -122.35 -44.38
CA MET A 69 12.25 -121.08 -44.60
C MET A 69 13.75 -121.32 -44.83
N THR A 70 14.31 -120.71 -45.87
CA THR A 70 15.76 -120.73 -46.10
C THR A 70 16.48 -119.83 -45.09
N LYS A 71 17.73 -120.18 -44.73
CA LYS A 71 18.58 -119.37 -43.84
C LYS A 71 18.72 -117.91 -44.32
N ALA A 72 18.72 -117.67 -45.63
CA ALA A 72 18.76 -116.34 -46.21
C ALA A 72 17.46 -115.54 -45.94
N ALA A 73 16.29 -116.17 -46.08
CA ALA A 73 15.01 -115.55 -45.78
C ALA A 73 14.85 -115.25 -44.28
N TYR A 74 15.33 -116.15 -43.41
CA TYR A 74 15.36 -115.94 -41.95
C TYR A 74 16.22 -114.74 -41.57
N ASN A 75 17.44 -114.66 -42.09
CA ASN A 75 18.33 -113.55 -41.79
C ASN A 75 17.78 -112.21 -42.31
N ALA A 76 17.17 -112.18 -43.51
CA ALA A 76 16.57 -110.97 -44.06
C ALA A 76 15.37 -110.47 -43.22
N ALA A 77 14.49 -111.38 -42.78
CA ALA A 77 13.37 -111.05 -41.91
C ALA A 77 13.85 -110.56 -40.52
N LEU A 78 14.86 -111.22 -39.95
CA LEU A 78 15.44 -110.83 -38.67
C LEU A 78 16.11 -109.45 -38.72
N ILE A 79 16.84 -109.13 -39.80
CA ILE A 79 17.46 -107.81 -40.01
C ILE A 79 16.38 -106.72 -40.07
N THR A 80 15.28 -106.98 -40.78
CA THR A 80 14.16 -106.03 -40.89
C THR A 80 13.50 -105.79 -39.53
N LEU A 81 13.27 -106.85 -38.76
CA LEU A 81 12.74 -106.79 -37.39
C LEU A 81 13.65 -106.01 -36.43
N ILE A 82 14.96 -106.23 -36.51
CA ILE A 82 15.95 -105.49 -35.72
C ILE A 82 15.95 -104.00 -36.11
N ALA A 83 15.90 -103.69 -37.41
CA ALA A 83 15.86 -102.31 -37.89
C ALA A 83 14.59 -101.56 -37.46
N ASP A 84 13.43 -102.21 -37.50
CA ASP A 84 12.16 -101.61 -37.04
C ASP A 84 12.17 -101.37 -35.52
N TYR A 85 12.70 -102.32 -34.73
CA TYR A 85 12.85 -102.15 -33.29
C TYR A 85 13.88 -101.07 -32.91
N GLN A 86 15.02 -101.03 -33.60
CA GLN A 86 16.03 -99.98 -33.42
C GLN A 86 15.48 -98.60 -33.79
N THR A 87 14.66 -98.50 -34.84
CA THR A 87 13.97 -97.25 -35.22
C THR A 87 12.99 -96.81 -34.12
N ALA A 88 12.24 -97.74 -33.52
CA ALA A 88 11.36 -97.43 -32.39
C ALA A 88 12.14 -97.02 -31.13
N ALA A 89 13.27 -97.69 -30.85
CA ALA A 89 14.17 -97.36 -29.74
C ALA A 89 14.79 -95.97 -29.90
N GLN A 90 15.29 -95.65 -31.10
CA GLN A 90 15.88 -94.35 -31.39
C GLN A 90 14.85 -93.23 -31.24
N ARG A 91 13.62 -93.42 -31.75
CA ARG A 91 12.52 -92.46 -31.57
C ARG A 91 12.20 -92.23 -30.09
N PHE A 92 12.18 -93.28 -29.28
CA PHE A 92 11.96 -93.14 -27.84
C PHE A 92 13.09 -92.37 -27.13
N VAL A 93 14.35 -92.62 -27.50
CA VAL A 93 15.51 -91.91 -26.97
C VAL A 93 15.52 -90.44 -27.41
N ASP A 94 15.21 -90.16 -28.67
CA ASP A 94 15.13 -88.80 -29.21
C ASP A 94 13.99 -88.00 -28.55
N ASP A 95 12.84 -88.65 -28.29
CA ASP A 95 11.72 -88.03 -27.58
C ASP A 95 12.07 -87.77 -26.10
N GLN A 96 12.76 -88.69 -25.42
CA GLN A 96 13.29 -88.48 -24.06
C GLN A 96 14.33 -87.35 -24.02
N ALA A 97 15.26 -87.29 -24.98
CA ALA A 97 16.25 -86.21 -25.06
C ALA A 97 15.56 -84.85 -25.32
N SER A 98 14.52 -84.83 -26.17
CA SER A 98 13.70 -83.64 -26.41
C SER A 98 12.94 -83.21 -25.16
N GLU A 99 12.50 -84.14 -24.31
CA GLU A 99 11.86 -83.87 -23.02
C GLU A 99 12.81 -83.20 -22.05
N TYR A 100 14.03 -83.72 -21.92
CA TYR A 100 15.04 -83.13 -21.05
C TYR A 100 15.42 -81.72 -21.54
N ALA A 101 15.61 -81.54 -22.85
CA ALA A 101 15.86 -80.22 -23.43
C ALA A 101 14.67 -79.26 -23.23
N TYR A 102 13.45 -79.77 -23.30
CA TYR A 102 12.24 -79.01 -23.05
C TYR A 102 12.13 -78.59 -21.57
N GLN A 103 12.30 -79.51 -20.61
CA GLN A 103 12.25 -79.20 -19.17
C GLN A 103 13.39 -78.25 -18.74
N GLN A 104 14.60 -78.43 -19.28
CA GLN A 104 15.74 -77.54 -19.00
C GLN A 104 15.52 -76.12 -19.53
N ASN A 105 14.79 -75.93 -20.63
CA ASN A 105 14.57 -74.61 -21.21
C ASN A 105 13.28 -73.94 -20.73
N LEU A 106 12.21 -74.71 -20.51
CA LEU A 106 10.90 -74.16 -20.18
C LEU A 106 10.89 -73.59 -18.77
N ARG A 107 11.40 -74.33 -17.77
CA ARG A 107 11.31 -73.93 -16.36
C ARG A 107 12.06 -72.62 -16.08
N PRO A 108 13.33 -72.46 -16.50
CA PRO A 108 14.02 -71.18 -16.38
C PRO A 108 13.33 -70.05 -17.17
N ALA A 109 12.71 -70.35 -18.32
CA ALA A 109 11.98 -69.36 -19.09
C ALA A 109 10.69 -68.87 -18.37
N LEU A 110 9.95 -69.76 -17.70
CA LEU A 110 8.82 -69.39 -16.86
C LEU A 110 9.27 -68.57 -15.65
N ASP A 111 10.31 -69.02 -14.95
CA ASP A 111 10.83 -68.32 -13.78
C ASP A 111 11.33 -66.92 -14.15
N LYS A 112 12.05 -66.80 -15.28
CA LYS A 112 12.47 -65.50 -15.85
C LYS A 112 11.28 -64.62 -16.23
N ALA A 113 10.23 -65.18 -16.84
CA ALA A 113 9.03 -64.43 -17.20
C ALA A 113 8.23 -63.95 -15.97
N LEU A 114 8.09 -64.80 -14.94
CA LEU A 114 7.45 -64.45 -13.68
C LEU A 114 8.26 -63.41 -12.90
N ALA A 115 9.59 -63.55 -12.84
CA ALA A 115 10.49 -62.58 -12.24
C ALA A 115 10.40 -61.21 -12.95
N ALA A 116 10.36 -61.20 -14.29
CA ALA A 116 10.17 -59.97 -15.06
C ALA A 116 8.81 -59.31 -14.78
N LYS A 117 7.72 -60.09 -14.66
CA LYS A 117 6.40 -59.56 -14.29
C LYS A 117 6.37 -59.04 -12.86
N ARG A 118 7.10 -59.67 -11.94
CA ARG A 118 7.22 -59.22 -10.56
C ARG A 118 8.00 -57.90 -10.48
N ALA A 119 9.11 -57.79 -11.19
CA ALA A 119 9.90 -56.57 -11.28
C ALA A 119 9.10 -55.40 -11.88
N ASP A 120 8.27 -55.63 -12.92
CA ASP A 120 7.36 -54.61 -13.47
C ASP A 120 6.35 -54.11 -12.42
N LEU A 121 5.76 -55.02 -11.63
CA LEU A 121 4.83 -54.64 -10.56
C LEU A 121 5.54 -53.87 -9.45
N ASP A 122 6.71 -54.34 -8.98
CA ASP A 122 7.47 -53.67 -7.93
C ASP A 122 7.91 -52.25 -8.37
N ALA A 123 8.24 -52.06 -9.65
CA ALA A 123 8.53 -50.74 -10.22
C ALA A 123 7.30 -49.82 -10.22
N LYS A 124 6.12 -50.35 -10.56
CA LYS A 124 4.84 -49.62 -10.54
C LYS A 124 4.38 -49.29 -9.12
N ASP A 125 4.56 -50.19 -8.16
CA ASP A 125 4.31 -49.96 -6.73
C ASP A 125 5.20 -48.82 -6.22
N SER A 126 6.50 -48.84 -6.56
CA SER A 126 7.42 -47.75 -6.22
C SER A 126 7.02 -46.41 -6.85
N ALA A 127 6.58 -46.42 -8.11
CA ALA A 127 6.10 -45.22 -8.79
C ALA A 127 4.81 -44.67 -8.17
N TYR A 128 3.87 -45.55 -7.79
CA TYR A 128 2.64 -45.20 -7.08
C TYR A 128 2.95 -44.54 -5.74
N GLU A 129 3.80 -45.15 -4.91
CA GLU A 129 4.18 -44.60 -3.59
C GLU A 129 4.88 -43.24 -3.71
N LYS A 130 5.79 -43.08 -4.68
CA LYS A 130 6.43 -41.79 -4.97
C LYS A 130 5.40 -40.73 -5.39
N ALA A 131 4.43 -41.08 -6.22
CA ALA A 131 3.37 -40.19 -6.67
C ALA A 131 2.42 -39.80 -5.51
N VAL A 132 2.04 -40.74 -4.63
CA VAL A 132 1.25 -40.46 -3.42
C VAL A 132 2.00 -39.53 -2.46
N ALA A 133 3.29 -39.78 -2.24
CA ALA A 133 4.15 -38.95 -1.40
C ALA A 133 4.30 -37.52 -1.95
N ALA A 134 4.52 -37.39 -3.26
CA ALA A 134 4.60 -36.09 -3.94
C ALA A 134 3.28 -35.30 -3.84
N LEU A 135 2.14 -35.97 -4.08
CA LEU A 135 0.82 -35.36 -3.98
C LEU A 135 0.50 -34.92 -2.54
N THR A 136 0.87 -35.74 -1.55
CA THR A 136 0.68 -35.43 -0.13
C THR A 136 1.57 -34.28 0.32
N LYS A 137 2.84 -34.26 -0.10
CA LYS A 137 3.77 -33.13 0.13
C LYS A 137 3.23 -31.83 -0.45
N SER A 138 2.73 -31.86 -1.69
CA SER A 138 2.11 -30.69 -2.34
C SER A 138 0.90 -30.17 -1.56
N LYS A 139 -0.01 -31.06 -1.13
CA LYS A 139 -1.18 -30.68 -0.30
C LYS A 139 -0.76 -30.07 1.04
N ASN A 140 0.24 -30.67 1.70
CA ASN A 140 0.74 -30.21 2.99
C ASN A 140 1.49 -28.88 2.89
N ALA A 141 2.04 -28.52 1.73
CA ALA A 141 2.59 -27.19 1.47
C ALA A 141 1.50 -26.15 1.13
N GLN A 142 0.51 -26.52 0.31
CA GLN A 142 -0.53 -25.59 -0.15
C GLN A 142 -1.55 -25.20 0.92
N ARG A 143 -2.00 -26.14 1.78
CA ARG A 143 -3.02 -25.85 2.81
C ARG A 143 -2.56 -24.79 3.83
N PRO A 144 -1.38 -24.91 4.46
CA PRO A 144 -0.89 -23.90 5.39
C PRO A 144 -0.69 -22.54 4.71
N ALA A 145 -0.24 -22.51 3.46
CA ALA A 145 -0.07 -21.28 2.70
C ALA A 145 -1.41 -20.55 2.46
N LEU A 146 -2.47 -21.28 2.04
CA LEU A 146 -3.81 -20.72 1.87
C LEU A 146 -4.43 -20.27 3.20
N ASN A 147 -4.25 -21.05 4.28
CA ASN A 147 -4.72 -20.67 5.60
C ASN A 147 -4.01 -19.41 6.13
N LYS A 148 -2.69 -19.32 5.94
CA LYS A 148 -1.88 -18.14 6.30
C LYS A 148 -2.30 -16.91 5.49
N ALA A 149 -2.54 -17.06 4.19
CA ALA A 149 -3.04 -15.98 3.34
C ALA A 149 -4.43 -15.50 3.79
N LEU A 150 -5.35 -16.41 4.10
CA LEU A 150 -6.68 -16.07 4.61
C LEU A 150 -6.62 -15.35 5.97
N ALA A 151 -5.76 -15.82 6.88
CA ALA A 151 -5.56 -15.18 8.18
C ALA A 151 -4.93 -13.78 8.03
N ALA A 152 -3.95 -13.64 7.14
CA ALA A 152 -3.32 -12.36 6.84
C ALA A 152 -4.31 -11.34 6.24
N GLU A 153 -5.17 -11.76 5.30
CA GLU A 153 -6.19 -10.88 4.71
C GLU A 153 -7.22 -10.43 5.77
N LYS A 154 -7.66 -11.34 6.66
CA LYS A 154 -8.54 -11.00 7.79
C LYS A 154 -7.88 -10.03 8.78
N ALA A 155 -6.63 -10.26 9.16
CA ALA A 155 -5.91 -9.43 10.11
C ALA A 155 -5.60 -8.03 9.54
N SER A 156 -5.21 -7.96 8.27
CA SER A 156 -5.01 -6.70 7.54
C SER A 156 -6.29 -5.84 7.55
N TYR A 157 -7.44 -6.46 7.30
CA TYR A 157 -8.71 -5.77 7.35
C TYR A 157 -9.09 -5.30 8.75
N ALA A 158 -8.93 -6.14 9.78
CA ALA A 158 -9.20 -5.74 11.16
C ALA A 158 -8.37 -4.51 11.58
N ARG A 159 -7.09 -4.45 11.17
CA ARG A 159 -6.23 -3.28 11.38
C ARG A 159 -6.75 -2.04 10.65
N LYS A 160 -7.15 -2.17 9.38
CA LYS A 160 -7.74 -1.07 8.61
C LYS A 160 -9.03 -0.56 9.25
N THR A 161 -9.92 -1.45 9.69
CA THR A 161 -11.18 -1.07 10.37
C THR A 161 -10.91 -0.34 11.68
N ALA A 162 -9.95 -0.82 12.49
CA ALA A 162 -9.56 -0.16 13.72
C ALA A 162 -8.94 1.23 13.47
N ALA A 163 -8.05 1.35 12.48
CA ALA A 163 -7.47 2.62 12.07
C ALA A 163 -8.54 3.61 11.58
N ASN A 164 -9.53 3.11 10.84
CA ASN A 164 -10.62 3.92 10.31
C ASN A 164 -11.59 4.39 11.42
N ALA A 165 -11.93 3.51 12.37
CA ALA A 165 -12.70 3.86 13.55
C ALA A 165 -11.98 4.90 14.42
N LYS A 166 -10.66 4.75 14.60
CA LYS A 166 -9.81 5.74 15.28
C LYS A 166 -9.85 7.08 14.54
N ALA A 167 -9.66 7.09 13.22
CA ALA A 167 -9.70 8.31 12.41
C ALA A 167 -11.05 9.04 12.52
N LEU A 168 -12.18 8.32 12.56
CA LEU A 168 -13.50 8.93 12.79
C LEU A 168 -13.62 9.56 14.18
N LYS A 169 -13.09 8.89 15.21
CA LYS A 169 -13.11 9.39 16.59
C LYS A 169 -12.22 10.63 16.75
N ASP A 170 -11.02 10.60 16.19
CA ASP A 170 -10.09 11.74 16.19
C ASP A 170 -10.69 12.95 15.44
N LEU A 171 -11.36 12.71 14.30
CA LEU A 171 -12.05 13.75 13.55
C LEU A 171 -13.18 14.40 14.37
N ALA A 172 -13.91 13.60 15.16
CA ALA A 172 -14.97 14.10 16.04
C ALA A 172 -14.39 14.91 17.20
N ALA A 173 -13.36 14.40 17.88
CA ALA A 173 -12.68 15.11 18.96
C ALA A 173 -12.13 16.46 18.51
N ALA A 174 -11.47 16.51 17.35
CA ALA A 174 -10.95 17.76 16.78
C ALA A 174 -12.06 18.77 16.44
N GLN A 175 -13.28 18.32 16.13
CA GLN A 175 -14.42 19.20 15.88
C GLN A 175 -15.07 19.68 17.20
N ASP A 176 -15.09 18.81 18.22
CA ASP A 176 -15.63 19.12 19.55
C ASP A 176 -14.73 20.11 20.31
N GLU A 177 -13.42 20.10 20.10
CA GLU A 177 -12.48 21.09 20.67
C GLU A 177 -12.64 22.49 20.06
N LYS A 178 -12.99 22.58 18.76
CA LYS A 178 -13.10 23.87 18.04
C LYS A 178 -14.28 24.73 18.49
N ARG A 179 -15.37 24.12 18.95
CA ARG A 179 -16.58 24.84 19.39
C ARG A 179 -16.37 25.67 20.67
N PRO A 180 -15.84 25.11 21.78
CA PRO A 180 -15.51 25.89 22.97
C PRO A 180 -14.31 26.83 22.74
N ALA A 181 -13.37 26.49 21.85
CA ALA A 181 -12.32 27.44 21.43
C ALA A 181 -12.91 28.69 20.77
N LEU A 182 -13.81 28.53 19.78
CA LEU A 182 -14.52 29.65 19.15
C LEU A 182 -15.29 30.51 20.17
N GLY A 183 -15.97 29.87 21.13
CA GLY A 183 -16.69 30.58 22.19
C GLY A 183 -15.76 31.44 23.05
N ARG A 184 -14.59 30.92 23.41
CA ARG A 184 -13.55 31.66 24.15
C ARG A 184 -12.99 32.82 23.34
N ASP A 185 -12.70 32.62 22.06
CA ASP A 185 -12.12 33.66 21.20
C ASP A 185 -13.10 34.81 20.95
N ILE A 186 -14.39 34.50 20.72
CA ILE A 186 -15.45 35.51 20.59
C ILE A 186 -15.61 36.29 21.90
N ALA A 187 -15.57 35.60 23.06
CA ALA A 187 -15.66 36.25 24.36
C ALA A 187 -14.45 37.16 24.62
N ALA A 188 -13.24 36.74 24.25
CA ALA A 188 -12.02 37.53 24.37
C ALA A 188 -12.06 38.79 23.50
N GLU A 189 -12.51 38.69 22.24
CA GLU A 189 -12.67 39.85 21.35
C GLU A 189 -13.74 40.83 21.87
N ARG A 190 -14.85 40.33 22.44
CA ARG A 190 -15.84 41.18 23.12
C ARG A 190 -15.24 41.93 24.30
N ALA A 191 -14.56 41.22 25.20
CA ALA A 191 -13.93 41.81 26.37
C ALA A 191 -12.83 42.83 26.00
N ALA A 192 -12.05 42.56 24.95
CA ALA A 192 -11.04 43.50 24.44
C ALA A 192 -11.69 44.78 23.88
N PHE A 193 -12.81 44.65 23.17
CA PHE A 193 -13.57 45.80 22.69
C PHE A 193 -14.21 46.58 23.85
N ASP A 194 -14.75 45.92 24.87
CA ASP A 194 -15.34 46.59 26.03
C ASP A 194 -14.31 47.47 26.76
N ARG A 195 -13.06 47.00 26.91
CA ARG A 195 -11.95 47.82 27.45
C ARG A 195 -11.70 49.07 26.60
N LYS A 196 -11.75 48.96 25.26
CA LYS A 196 -11.62 50.11 24.35
C LYS A 196 -12.79 51.08 24.49
N THR A 197 -14.01 50.58 24.68
CA THR A 197 -15.21 51.40 24.93
C THR A 197 -15.08 52.18 26.24
N THR A 198 -14.58 51.55 27.30
CA THR A 198 -14.29 52.23 28.56
C THR A 198 -13.23 53.31 28.39
N ALA A 199 -12.14 53.02 27.68
CA ALA A 199 -11.08 53.98 27.38
C ALA A 199 -11.61 55.18 26.57
N TYR A 200 -12.37 54.92 25.49
CA TYR A 200 -13.00 55.96 24.67
C TYR A 200 -13.92 56.87 25.50
N THR A 201 -14.76 56.28 26.36
CA THR A 201 -15.64 57.05 27.25
C THR A 201 -14.84 57.94 28.20
N LYS A 202 -13.74 57.42 28.75
CA LYS A 202 -12.83 58.17 29.64
C LYS A 202 -12.15 59.32 28.90
N ASP A 203 -11.63 59.08 27.71
CA ASP A 203 -10.95 60.10 26.90
C ASP A 203 -11.93 61.19 26.45
N LEU A 204 -13.18 60.82 26.11
CA LEU A 204 -14.24 61.76 25.78
C LEU A 204 -14.59 62.66 26.97
N ALA A 205 -14.68 62.09 28.17
CA ALA A 205 -14.93 62.84 29.41
C ALA A 205 -13.78 63.80 29.72
N ALA A 206 -12.54 63.32 29.68
CA ALA A 206 -11.35 64.16 29.90
C ALA A 206 -11.25 65.31 28.90
N LEU A 207 -11.57 65.06 27.62
CA LEU A 207 -11.59 66.09 26.58
C LEU A 207 -12.69 67.13 26.84
N ALA A 208 -13.88 66.70 27.27
CA ALA A 208 -14.97 67.60 27.62
C ALA A 208 -14.65 68.47 28.85
N ASP A 209 -14.05 67.88 29.89
CA ASP A 209 -13.62 68.59 31.09
C ASP A 209 -12.54 69.62 30.78
N ALA A 210 -11.55 69.25 29.97
CA ALA A 210 -10.50 70.17 29.51
C ALA A 210 -11.10 71.36 28.75
N ASN A 211 -12.10 71.15 27.88
CA ASN A 211 -12.75 72.24 27.15
C ASN A 211 -13.59 73.14 28.07
N ARG A 212 -14.27 72.55 29.06
CA ARG A 212 -15.09 73.29 30.05
C ARG A 212 -14.27 74.31 30.83
N LEU A 213 -12.99 74.03 31.09
CA LEU A 213 -12.08 74.93 31.82
C LEU A 213 -11.56 76.09 30.97
N LYS A 214 -11.58 76.00 29.63
CA LYS A 214 -10.98 77.02 28.75
C LYS A 214 -11.74 78.35 28.76
N ARG A 215 -13.08 78.32 28.84
CA ARG A 215 -13.88 79.56 28.85
C ARG A 215 -13.67 80.38 30.12
N PRO A 216 -13.79 79.81 31.33
CA PRO A 216 -13.46 80.55 32.55
C PRO A 216 -12.02 81.07 32.59
N ALA A 217 -11.06 80.31 32.05
CA ALA A 217 -9.67 80.76 31.96
C ALA A 217 -9.50 81.97 31.03
N LEU A 218 -10.17 81.98 29.87
CA LEU A 218 -10.22 83.14 28.97
C LEU A 218 -10.83 84.36 29.67
N ASP A 219 -11.99 84.19 30.31
CA ASP A 219 -12.70 85.28 30.97
C ASP A 219 -11.83 85.90 32.09
N ARG A 220 -11.12 85.05 32.85
CA ARG A 220 -10.15 85.50 33.87
C ARG A 220 -8.94 86.22 33.25
N ALA A 221 -8.39 85.74 32.14
CA ALA A 221 -7.28 86.40 31.44
C ALA A 221 -7.68 87.78 30.89
N ILE A 222 -8.88 87.90 30.30
CA ILE A 222 -9.42 89.18 29.83
C ILE A 222 -9.64 90.15 31.00
N ALA A 223 -10.17 89.66 32.13
CA ALA A 223 -10.33 90.48 33.33
C ALA A 223 -8.98 90.99 33.85
N ASN A 224 -7.94 90.15 33.86
CA ASN A 224 -6.60 90.54 34.26
C ASN A 224 -5.99 91.61 33.34
N GLU A 225 -6.15 91.50 32.01
CA GLU A 225 -5.69 92.53 31.07
C GLU A 225 -6.41 93.87 31.28
N LYS A 226 -7.72 93.83 31.56
CA LYS A 226 -8.50 95.04 31.90
C LYS A 226 -8.02 95.67 33.21
N ALA A 227 -7.78 94.86 34.24
CA ALA A 227 -7.26 95.34 35.52
C ALA A 227 -5.85 95.95 35.38
N ASN A 228 -4.97 95.31 34.60
CA ASN A 228 -3.63 95.81 34.32
C ASN A 228 -3.67 97.16 33.59
N TYR A 229 -4.54 97.31 32.59
CA TYR A 229 -4.75 98.59 31.92
C TYR A 229 -5.27 99.68 32.86
N ALA A 230 -6.20 99.34 33.78
CA ALA A 230 -6.68 100.28 34.79
C ALA A 230 -5.55 100.73 35.74
N ALA A 231 -4.69 99.80 36.19
CA ALA A 231 -3.52 100.13 37.01
C ALA A 231 -2.54 101.06 36.28
N LYS A 232 -2.27 100.81 35.00
CA LYS A 232 -1.43 101.70 34.17
C LYS A 232 -2.02 103.10 34.02
N ARG A 233 -3.34 103.22 33.89
CA ARG A 233 -4.03 104.53 33.86
C ARG A 233 -3.84 105.30 35.17
N VAL A 234 -3.98 104.61 36.31
CA VAL A 234 -3.73 105.22 37.63
C VAL A 234 -2.28 105.68 37.75
N ALA A 235 -1.31 104.85 37.32
CA ALA A 235 0.11 105.20 37.33
C ALA A 235 0.42 106.41 36.41
N TYR A 236 -0.17 106.46 35.22
CA TYR A 236 -0.05 107.62 34.32
C TYR A 236 -0.59 108.90 34.97
N ASN A 237 -1.81 108.85 35.53
CA ASN A 237 -2.39 110.01 36.21
C ASN A 237 -1.51 110.48 37.38
N ALA A 238 -0.99 109.55 38.19
CA ALA A 238 -0.08 109.88 39.29
C ALA A 238 1.23 110.52 38.80
N ALA A 239 1.78 110.03 37.68
CA ALA A 239 2.98 110.61 37.06
C ALA A 239 2.72 112.03 36.55
N VAL A 240 1.57 112.27 35.90
CA VAL A 240 1.15 113.60 35.44
C VAL A 240 0.99 114.57 36.61
N GLU A 241 0.32 114.16 37.68
CA GLU A 241 0.16 115.02 38.87
C GLU A 241 1.50 115.28 39.58
N LYS A 242 2.40 114.30 39.61
CA LYS A 242 3.76 114.49 40.13
C LYS A 242 4.55 115.51 39.29
N ALA A 243 4.48 115.42 37.96
CA ALA A 243 5.12 116.38 37.05
C ALA A 243 4.55 117.79 37.23
N LYS A 244 3.22 117.93 37.34
CA LYS A 244 2.56 119.22 37.64
C LYS A 244 3.01 119.81 38.98
N ALA A 245 3.08 118.99 40.03
CA ALA A 245 3.52 119.44 41.35
C ALA A 245 5.00 119.88 41.34
N ALA A 246 5.87 119.15 40.64
CA ALA A 246 7.27 119.52 40.47
C ALA A 246 7.42 120.85 39.73
N HIS A 247 6.71 121.05 38.61
CA HIS A 247 6.72 122.31 37.87
C HIS A 247 6.14 123.47 38.69
N ALA A 248 5.09 123.24 39.49
CA ALA A 248 4.56 124.26 40.40
C ALA A 248 5.59 124.68 41.47
N ALA A 249 6.32 123.71 42.04
CA ALA A 249 7.39 124.00 43.00
C ALA A 249 8.55 124.76 42.35
N GLU A 250 8.94 124.38 41.13
CA GLU A 250 9.98 125.05 40.36
C GLU A 250 9.59 126.48 39.98
N LYS A 251 8.34 126.72 39.59
CA LYS A 251 7.79 128.07 39.35
C LYS A 251 7.79 128.92 40.63
N ALA A 252 7.45 128.34 41.78
CA ALA A 252 7.50 129.04 43.06
C ALA A 252 8.94 129.39 43.49
N ALA A 253 9.89 128.47 43.28
CA ALA A 253 11.31 128.70 43.52
C ALA A 253 11.84 129.81 42.61
N TYR A 254 11.55 129.75 41.31
CA TYR A 254 11.88 130.81 40.35
C TYR A 254 11.32 132.18 40.80
N ALA A 255 10.04 132.26 41.18
CA ALA A 255 9.44 133.53 41.62
C ALA A 255 10.16 134.12 42.84
N LYS A 256 10.54 133.28 43.81
CA LYS A 256 11.30 133.66 44.99
C LYS A 256 12.72 134.14 44.62
N ASP A 257 13.45 133.36 43.84
CA ASP A 257 14.84 133.64 43.47
C ASP A 257 14.93 134.88 42.55
N TYR A 258 13.95 135.05 41.66
CA TYR A 258 13.84 136.20 40.76
C TYR A 258 13.54 137.51 41.53
N ALA A 259 12.73 137.43 42.59
CA ALA A 259 12.48 138.58 43.48
C ALA A 259 13.72 138.94 44.32
N ALA A 260 14.54 137.95 44.69
CA ALA A 260 15.77 138.14 45.47
C ALA A 260 16.96 138.64 44.62
N ALA A 261 16.92 138.48 43.29
CA ALA A 261 17.99 138.91 42.41
C ALA A 261 18.11 140.45 42.32
N THR A 262 19.32 140.98 42.56
CA THR A 262 19.60 142.42 42.61
C THR A 262 20.23 142.98 41.33
N THR A 263 20.69 142.14 40.42
CA THR A 263 21.31 142.54 39.13
C THR A 263 20.48 142.09 37.93
N THR A 264 20.58 142.82 36.82
CA THR A 264 19.91 142.46 35.56
C THR A 264 20.38 141.11 35.03
N ALA A 265 21.71 140.86 35.07
CA ALA A 265 22.28 139.60 34.61
C ALA A 265 21.73 138.37 35.36
N ALA A 266 21.62 138.44 36.70
CA ALA A 266 21.07 137.34 37.49
C ALA A 266 19.57 137.09 37.19
N LYS A 267 18.80 138.15 36.90
CA LYS A 267 17.40 138.03 36.49
C LYS A 267 17.26 137.39 35.10
N ASP A 268 18.16 137.70 34.18
CA ASP A 268 18.15 137.13 32.83
C ASP A 268 18.58 135.65 32.84
N ASP A 269 19.57 135.27 33.66
CA ASP A 269 19.95 133.87 33.87
C ASP A 269 18.81 133.04 34.47
N LEU A 270 18.10 133.58 35.48
CA LEU A 270 16.92 132.93 36.07
C LEU A 270 15.78 132.78 35.07
N ARG A 271 15.54 133.78 34.20
CA ARG A 271 14.55 133.67 33.11
C ARG A 271 14.93 132.56 32.14
N ALA A 272 16.19 132.52 31.70
CA ALA A 272 16.68 131.49 30.78
C ALA A 272 16.55 130.08 31.39
N ALA A 273 16.89 129.93 32.67
CA ALA A 273 16.72 128.68 33.40
C ALA A 273 15.24 128.26 33.51
N HIS A 274 14.34 129.18 33.89
CA HIS A 274 12.90 128.91 33.97
C HIS A 274 12.28 128.58 32.61
N THR A 275 12.67 129.28 31.54
CA THR A 275 12.22 128.96 30.18
C THR A 275 12.64 127.55 29.75
N LYS A 276 13.88 127.15 30.08
CA LYS A 276 14.39 125.80 29.81
C LYS A 276 13.63 124.74 30.62
N ALA A 277 13.36 125.01 31.90
CA ALA A 277 12.58 124.15 32.78
C ALA A 277 11.13 123.96 32.30
N ALA A 278 10.46 125.05 31.91
CA ALA A 278 9.11 124.98 31.35
C ALA A 278 9.07 124.14 30.07
N ALA A 279 10.06 124.28 29.19
CA ALA A 279 10.19 123.44 28.00
C ALA A 279 10.43 121.96 28.34
N ALA A 280 11.22 121.67 29.38
CA ALA A 280 11.45 120.30 29.85
C ALA A 280 10.18 119.66 30.44
N TYR A 281 9.39 120.42 31.20
CA TYR A 281 8.09 119.97 31.72
C TYR A 281 7.09 119.65 30.60
N GLU A 282 6.96 120.53 29.60
CA GLU A 282 6.09 120.27 28.45
C GLU A 282 6.55 119.03 27.66
N ALA A 283 7.87 118.83 27.53
CA ALA A 283 8.43 117.62 26.91
C ALA A 283 8.13 116.36 27.74
N GLU A 284 8.21 116.43 29.08
CA GLU A 284 7.87 115.31 29.98
C GLU A 284 6.39 114.94 29.88
N LEU A 285 5.47 115.91 29.89
CA LEU A 285 4.05 115.66 29.71
C LEU A 285 3.74 115.06 28.33
N ALA A 286 4.36 115.59 27.27
CA ALA A 286 4.21 115.05 25.92
C ALA A 286 4.72 113.59 25.83
N ALA A 287 5.83 113.28 26.50
CA ALA A 287 6.37 111.92 26.58
C ALA A 287 5.43 110.97 27.35
N LEU A 288 4.92 111.38 28.52
CA LEU A 288 3.96 110.60 29.31
C LEU A 288 2.68 110.32 28.51
N LYS A 289 2.13 111.34 27.84
CA LYS A 289 0.93 111.22 27.01
C LYS A 289 1.17 110.26 25.84
N THR A 290 2.31 110.38 25.16
CA THR A 290 2.68 109.51 24.04
C THR A 290 2.87 108.06 24.47
N ALA A 291 3.50 107.83 25.63
CA ALA A 291 3.67 106.50 26.20
C ALA A 291 2.32 105.86 26.53
N TYR A 292 1.44 106.59 27.21
CA TYR A 292 0.11 106.09 27.60
C TYR A 292 -0.83 105.89 26.40
N ALA A 293 -0.74 106.71 25.36
CA ALA A 293 -1.58 106.60 24.16
C ALA A 293 -1.46 105.23 23.47
N LYS A 294 -0.33 104.52 23.63
CA LYS A 294 -0.09 103.19 23.06
C LYS A 294 -0.73 102.05 23.87
N GLU A 295 -1.12 102.30 25.12
CA GLU A 295 -1.58 101.25 26.04
C GLU A 295 -2.99 100.73 25.73
N ALA A 296 -3.91 101.61 25.31
CA ALA A 296 -5.26 101.21 24.91
C ALA A 296 -5.27 100.27 23.68
N PRO A 297 -4.63 100.62 22.55
CA PRO A 297 -4.57 99.71 21.40
C PRO A 297 -3.79 98.43 21.71
N ALA A 298 -2.74 98.50 22.54
CA ALA A 298 -2.00 97.31 22.96
C ALA A 298 -2.87 96.35 23.80
N ARG A 299 -3.68 96.87 24.73
CA ARG A 299 -4.66 96.07 25.48
C ARG A 299 -5.65 95.38 24.56
N ASP A 300 -6.22 96.12 23.61
CA ASP A 300 -7.22 95.57 22.69
C ASP A 300 -6.63 94.48 21.80
N ALA A 301 -5.41 94.67 21.31
CA ALA A 301 -4.68 93.65 20.57
C ALA A 301 -4.45 92.37 21.41
N ARG A 302 -4.07 92.49 22.69
CA ARG A 302 -3.90 91.34 23.60
C ARG A 302 -5.21 90.62 23.89
N ILE A 303 -6.29 91.36 24.16
CA ILE A 303 -7.63 90.78 24.37
C ILE A 303 -8.10 90.06 23.12
N GLN A 304 -7.86 90.62 21.93
CA GLN A 304 -8.21 89.97 20.68
C GLN A 304 -7.40 88.68 20.47
N ALA A 305 -6.08 88.72 20.71
CA ALA A 305 -5.24 87.52 20.63
C ALA A 305 -5.71 86.40 21.58
N LEU A 306 -6.17 86.74 22.80
CA LEU A 306 -6.77 85.78 23.74
C LEU A 306 -8.06 85.15 23.16
N ARG A 307 -8.95 85.96 22.56
CA ARG A 307 -10.17 85.46 21.91
C ARG A 307 -9.86 84.56 20.72
N ASP A 308 -8.91 84.94 19.87
CA ASP A 308 -8.49 84.14 18.72
C ASP A 308 -7.84 82.82 19.15
N GLY A 309 -7.08 82.84 20.24
CA GLY A 309 -6.54 81.64 20.88
C GLY A 309 -7.65 80.71 21.37
N TYR A 310 -8.69 81.25 22.01
CA TYR A 310 -9.85 80.47 22.43
C TYR A 310 -10.61 79.87 21.24
N THR A 311 -10.83 80.63 20.16
CA THR A 311 -11.48 80.15 18.94
C THR A 311 -10.70 78.99 18.32
N ARG A 312 -9.38 79.11 18.19
CA ARG A 312 -8.51 78.00 17.75
C ARG A 312 -8.66 76.77 18.66
N SER A 313 -8.66 77.00 19.97
CA SER A 313 -8.79 75.93 20.95
C SER A 313 -10.14 75.18 20.90
N GLN A 314 -11.21 75.84 20.46
CA GLN A 314 -12.52 75.23 20.20
C GLN A 314 -12.51 74.39 18.92
N ALA A 315 -11.84 74.86 17.87
CA ALA A 315 -11.63 74.08 16.65
C ALA A 315 -10.82 72.81 16.94
N ASP A 316 -9.75 72.91 17.73
CA ASP A 316 -8.93 71.76 18.14
C ASP A 316 -9.74 70.74 18.94
N TYR A 317 -10.61 71.19 19.86
CA TYR A 317 -11.54 70.32 20.59
C TYR A 317 -12.49 69.58 19.65
N ALA A 318 -13.09 70.29 18.69
CA ALA A 318 -13.99 69.69 17.71
C ALA A 318 -13.28 68.63 16.86
N ALA A 319 -12.05 68.92 16.41
CA ALA A 319 -11.21 67.99 15.65
C ALA A 319 -10.84 66.74 16.48
N ALA A 320 -10.37 66.93 17.72
CA ALA A 320 -10.02 65.82 18.62
C ALA A 320 -11.23 64.92 18.92
N ARG A 321 -12.41 65.51 19.14
CA ARG A 321 -13.65 64.77 19.37
C ARG A 321 -14.08 63.98 18.13
N ALA A 322 -13.96 64.56 16.94
CA ALA A 322 -14.25 63.87 15.68
C ALA A 322 -13.29 62.69 15.45
N GLN A 323 -12.00 62.89 15.74
CA GLN A 323 -10.98 61.84 15.63
C GLN A 323 -11.25 60.66 16.59
N LEU A 324 -11.55 60.93 17.87
CA LEU A 324 -11.93 59.90 18.84
C LEU A 324 -13.16 59.11 18.37
N LYS A 325 -14.19 59.79 17.86
CA LYS A 325 -15.40 59.16 17.34
C LYS A 325 -15.09 58.26 16.14
N ALA A 326 -14.25 58.71 15.22
CA ALA A 326 -13.84 57.93 14.04
C ALA A 326 -13.04 56.68 14.45
N GLN A 327 -12.10 56.81 15.40
CA GLN A 327 -11.32 55.70 15.93
C GLN A 327 -12.22 54.65 16.60
N TYR A 328 -13.19 55.08 17.41
CA TYR A 328 -14.15 54.17 18.04
C TYR A 328 -15.02 53.44 17.00
N ALA A 329 -15.54 54.16 15.99
CA ALA A 329 -16.32 53.56 14.92
C ALA A 329 -15.52 52.51 14.14
N SER A 330 -14.27 52.84 13.78
CA SER A 330 -13.35 51.90 13.11
C SER A 330 -13.07 50.66 13.98
N ALA A 331 -12.81 50.85 15.28
CA ALA A 331 -12.59 49.72 16.21
C ALA A 331 -13.84 48.84 16.36
N SER A 332 -15.04 49.44 16.35
CA SER A 332 -16.32 48.72 16.41
C SER A 332 -16.55 47.87 15.16
N GLN A 333 -16.29 48.43 13.98
CA GLN A 333 -16.38 47.69 12.73
C GLN A 333 -15.37 46.53 12.71
N ALA A 334 -14.11 46.79 13.05
CA ALA A 334 -13.07 45.76 13.09
C ALA A 334 -13.41 44.60 14.04
N LYS A 335 -14.02 44.88 15.20
CA LYS A 335 -14.52 43.83 16.11
C LYS A 335 -15.63 43.00 15.47
N THR A 336 -16.58 43.65 14.80
CA THR A 336 -17.66 42.96 14.07
C THR A 336 -17.09 42.04 13.00
N ASP A 337 -16.17 42.53 12.18
CA ASP A 337 -15.54 41.78 11.10
C ASP A 337 -14.75 40.57 11.64
N ARG A 338 -13.99 40.75 12.74
CA ARG A 338 -13.24 39.64 13.38
C ARG A 338 -14.16 38.56 13.93
N ILE A 339 -15.24 38.95 14.63
CA ILE A 339 -16.23 37.99 15.13
C ILE A 339 -16.89 37.23 13.98
N GLN A 340 -17.17 37.91 12.86
CA GLN A 340 -17.74 37.26 11.67
C GLN A 340 -16.73 36.29 11.03
N ALA A 341 -15.48 36.69 10.85
CA ALA A 341 -14.43 35.82 10.33
C ALA A 341 -14.23 34.56 11.18
N LEU A 342 -14.29 34.68 12.52
CA LEU A 342 -14.23 33.54 13.43
C LEU A 342 -15.41 32.58 13.23
N LYS A 343 -16.63 33.10 13.05
CA LYS A 343 -17.83 32.28 12.76
C LYS A 343 -17.72 31.58 11.41
N ASP A 344 -17.26 32.28 10.38
CA ASP A 344 -17.12 31.75 9.03
C ASP A 344 -16.06 30.64 8.99
N ALA A 345 -14.92 30.85 9.65
CA ALA A 345 -13.88 29.82 9.80
C ALA A 345 -14.41 28.55 10.49
N TYR A 346 -15.26 28.69 11.51
CA TYR A 346 -15.91 27.55 12.17
C TYR A 346 -16.92 26.84 11.25
N ALA A 347 -17.72 27.59 10.49
CA ALA A 347 -18.67 27.04 9.52
C ALA A 347 -17.94 26.26 8.41
N GLN A 348 -16.83 26.79 7.91
CA GLN A 348 -15.95 26.13 6.94
C GLN A 348 -15.37 24.84 7.52
N SER A 349 -14.81 24.88 8.74
CA SER A 349 -14.31 23.67 9.42
C SER A 349 -15.38 22.59 9.57
N ARG A 350 -16.63 22.95 9.87
CA ARG A 350 -17.74 22.00 9.98
C ARG A 350 -18.09 21.36 8.63
N THR A 351 -18.00 22.13 7.55
CA THR A 351 -18.19 21.63 6.18
C THR A 351 -17.08 20.66 5.79
N ASP A 352 -15.83 21.01 6.08
CA ASP A 352 -14.67 20.17 5.79
C ASP A 352 -14.69 18.87 6.62
N TYR A 353 -15.11 18.94 7.89
CA TYR A 353 -15.38 17.75 8.72
C TYR A 353 -16.40 16.82 8.05
N LYS A 354 -17.53 17.35 7.56
CA LYS A 354 -18.55 16.55 6.86
C LYS A 354 -17.97 15.89 5.60
N LYS A 355 -17.21 16.63 4.80
CA LYS A 355 -16.53 16.11 3.59
C LYS A 355 -15.53 15.01 3.94
N ALA A 356 -14.69 15.22 4.95
CA ALA A 356 -13.71 14.24 5.41
C ALA A 356 -14.38 12.95 5.91
N LYS A 357 -15.43 13.07 6.73
CA LYS A 357 -16.24 11.94 7.19
C LYS A 357 -16.88 11.16 6.04
N ALA A 358 -17.41 11.86 5.03
CA ALA A 358 -18.00 11.23 3.85
C ALA A 358 -16.95 10.50 3.01
N ARG A 359 -15.80 11.13 2.73
CA ARG A 359 -14.68 10.51 2.00
C ARG A 359 -14.20 9.22 2.69
N LEU A 360 -14.09 9.27 4.01
CA LEU A 360 -13.62 8.14 4.81
C LEU A 360 -14.62 6.96 4.79
N LYS A 361 -15.93 7.24 4.88
CA LYS A 361 -16.99 6.24 4.68
C LYS A 361 -16.97 5.64 3.27
N ALA A 362 -16.83 6.48 2.25
CA ALA A 362 -16.79 6.05 0.85
C ALA A 362 -15.58 5.17 0.54
N ALA A 363 -14.39 5.51 1.08
CA ALA A 363 -13.19 4.69 0.94
C ALA A 363 -13.38 3.28 1.51
N TYR A 364 -14.00 3.16 2.69
CA TYR A 364 -14.32 1.87 3.29
C TYR A 364 -15.35 1.08 2.49
N ALA A 365 -16.42 1.75 2.02
CA ALA A 365 -17.45 1.13 1.18
C ALA A 365 -16.89 0.60 -0.14
N LYS A 366 -15.84 1.23 -0.70
CA LYS A 366 -15.15 0.76 -1.90
C LYS A 366 -14.23 -0.45 -1.65
N GLU A 367 -13.63 -0.55 -0.47
CA GLU A 367 -12.72 -1.66 -0.13
C GLU A 367 -13.46 -2.94 0.27
N ALA A 368 -14.66 -2.86 0.86
CA ALA A 368 -15.41 -4.02 1.34
C ALA A 368 -15.77 -5.05 0.24
N PRO A 369 -16.31 -4.67 -0.94
CA PRO A 369 -16.61 -5.61 -2.01
C PRO A 369 -15.35 -6.30 -2.57
N ALA A 370 -14.26 -5.53 -2.71
CA ALA A 370 -12.99 -6.06 -3.21
C ALA A 370 -12.38 -7.07 -2.23
N ARG A 371 -12.52 -6.86 -0.92
CA ARG A 371 -12.15 -7.83 0.12
C ARG A 371 -13.00 -9.09 0.03
N ASP A 372 -14.32 -8.95 -0.05
CA ASP A 372 -15.22 -10.09 -0.05
C ASP A 372 -14.96 -10.97 -1.28
N ALA A 373 -14.66 -10.35 -2.43
CA ALA A 373 -14.18 -11.05 -3.62
C ALA A 373 -12.85 -11.81 -3.39
N ARG A 374 -11.86 -11.22 -2.71
CA ARG A 374 -10.58 -11.89 -2.39
C ARG A 374 -10.76 -13.06 -1.42
N ILE A 375 -11.58 -12.89 -0.39
CA ILE A 375 -11.89 -13.97 0.57
C ILE A 375 -12.65 -15.09 -0.12
N ALA A 376 -13.61 -14.77 -0.99
CA ALA A 376 -14.32 -15.74 -1.81
C ALA A 376 -13.34 -16.51 -2.71
N ALA A 377 -12.46 -15.81 -3.44
CA ALA A 377 -11.45 -16.44 -4.28
C ALA A 377 -10.49 -17.38 -3.51
N LEU A 378 -10.06 -16.99 -2.30
CA LEU A 378 -9.22 -17.85 -1.44
C LEU A 378 -9.97 -19.09 -0.94
N ARG A 379 -11.25 -18.96 -0.61
CA ARG A 379 -12.12 -20.09 -0.22
C ARG A 379 -12.35 -21.04 -1.40
N ASP A 380 -12.63 -20.49 -2.57
CA ASP A 380 -12.82 -21.26 -3.79
C ASP A 380 -11.55 -22.02 -4.18
N ALA A 381 -10.38 -21.36 -4.10
CA ALA A 381 -9.08 -22.00 -4.33
C ALA A 381 -8.82 -23.15 -3.34
N TYR A 382 -9.18 -22.98 -2.06
CA TYR A 382 -9.09 -24.03 -1.06
C TYR A 382 -9.99 -25.23 -1.40
N THR A 383 -11.23 -24.96 -1.79
CA THR A 383 -12.20 -26.00 -2.18
C THR A 383 -11.74 -26.76 -3.43
N LYS A 384 -11.29 -26.05 -4.47
CA LYS A 384 -10.74 -26.65 -5.70
C LYS A 384 -9.50 -27.49 -5.42
N SER A 385 -8.53 -26.97 -4.66
CA SER A 385 -7.33 -27.72 -4.27
C SER A 385 -7.66 -29.01 -3.51
N ARG A 386 -8.67 -28.99 -2.63
CA ARG A 386 -9.15 -30.19 -1.92
C ARG A 386 -9.78 -31.20 -2.88
N ALA A 387 -10.63 -30.75 -3.80
CA ALA A 387 -11.27 -31.60 -4.80
C ALA A 387 -10.25 -32.24 -5.73
N ASP A 388 -9.31 -31.46 -6.27
CA ASP A 388 -8.24 -31.92 -7.16
C ASP A 388 -7.35 -32.98 -6.50
N TYR A 389 -6.98 -32.78 -5.22
CA TYR A 389 -6.23 -33.79 -4.46
C TYR A 389 -7.01 -35.10 -4.37
N THR A 390 -8.30 -35.04 -4.06
CA THR A 390 -9.15 -36.23 -3.93
C THR A 390 -9.27 -36.96 -5.26
N VAL A 391 -9.52 -36.26 -6.37
CA VAL A 391 -9.63 -36.85 -7.71
C VAL A 391 -8.31 -37.49 -8.13
N LYS A 392 -7.18 -36.77 -8.02
CA LYS A 392 -5.86 -37.31 -8.38
C LYS A 392 -5.48 -38.52 -7.55
N ARG A 393 -5.80 -38.52 -6.26
CA ARG A 393 -5.54 -39.68 -5.38
C ARG A 393 -6.41 -40.88 -5.77
N ALA A 394 -7.68 -40.66 -6.09
CA ALA A 394 -8.57 -41.72 -6.55
C ALA A 394 -8.11 -42.32 -7.90
N GLN A 395 -7.73 -41.47 -8.86
CA GLN A 395 -7.20 -41.90 -10.16
C GLN A 395 -5.91 -42.72 -10.03
N LEU A 396 -5.01 -42.28 -9.13
CA LEU A 396 -3.75 -42.98 -8.88
C LEU A 396 -4.00 -44.35 -8.23
N ALA A 397 -4.94 -44.44 -7.28
CA ALA A 397 -5.34 -45.70 -6.65
C ALA A 397 -6.04 -46.65 -7.63
N ASP A 398 -6.92 -46.16 -8.50
CA ASP A 398 -7.58 -46.96 -9.54
C ASP A 398 -6.57 -47.51 -10.56
N THR A 399 -5.62 -46.68 -11.00
CA THR A 399 -4.55 -47.10 -11.92
C THR A 399 -3.70 -48.21 -11.29
N HIS A 400 -3.29 -48.04 -10.04
CA HIS A 400 -2.52 -49.05 -9.30
C HIS A 400 -3.30 -50.36 -9.13
N ALA A 401 -4.58 -50.29 -8.77
CA ALA A 401 -5.44 -51.47 -8.66
C ALA A 401 -5.57 -52.23 -9.99
N LYS A 402 -5.68 -51.51 -11.12
CA LYS A 402 -5.70 -52.11 -12.46
C LYS A 402 -4.37 -52.78 -12.81
N ASP A 403 -3.24 -52.17 -12.47
CA ASP A 403 -1.92 -52.78 -12.69
C ASP A 403 -1.72 -54.06 -11.86
N VAL A 404 -2.14 -54.05 -10.59
CA VAL A 404 -2.14 -55.26 -9.72
C VAL A 404 -3.02 -56.35 -10.31
N ALA A 405 -4.23 -56.01 -10.77
CA ALA A 405 -5.14 -56.98 -11.39
C ALA A 405 -4.54 -57.57 -12.67
N ARG A 406 -3.97 -56.74 -13.54
CA ARG A 406 -3.29 -57.17 -14.78
C ARG A 406 -2.10 -58.09 -14.46
N TYR A 407 -1.31 -57.78 -13.44
CA TYR A 407 -0.24 -58.67 -12.96
C TYR A 407 -0.79 -60.05 -12.55
N LYS A 408 -1.85 -60.09 -11.72
CA LYS A 408 -2.48 -61.35 -11.29
C LYS A 408 -3.00 -62.17 -12.47
N THR A 409 -3.72 -61.54 -13.41
CA THR A 409 -4.22 -62.22 -14.60
C THR A 409 -3.10 -62.74 -15.49
N SER A 410 -2.07 -61.93 -15.74
CA SER A 410 -0.96 -62.31 -16.63
C SER A 410 -0.10 -63.43 -16.06
N THR A 411 0.16 -63.44 -14.75
CA THR A 411 0.90 -64.50 -14.07
C THR A 411 0.10 -65.80 -14.00
N ALA A 412 -1.21 -65.74 -13.75
CA ALA A 412 -2.09 -66.90 -13.85
C ALA A 412 -2.10 -67.49 -15.26
N ALA A 413 -2.24 -66.65 -16.30
CA ALA A 413 -2.19 -67.09 -17.69
C ALA A 413 -0.85 -67.73 -18.08
N LEU A 414 0.28 -67.19 -17.60
CA LEU A 414 1.61 -67.78 -17.79
C LEU A 414 1.71 -69.17 -17.15
N ARG A 415 1.27 -69.31 -15.90
CA ARG A 415 1.25 -70.59 -15.19
C ARG A 415 0.36 -71.63 -15.88
N SER A 416 -0.84 -71.23 -16.31
CA SER A 416 -1.75 -72.12 -17.05
C SER A 416 -1.21 -72.52 -18.42
N LYS A 417 -0.58 -71.59 -19.16
CA LYS A 417 0.08 -71.91 -20.43
C LYS A 417 1.19 -72.94 -20.23
N TYR A 418 2.00 -72.76 -19.20
CA TYR A 418 3.08 -73.68 -18.86
C TYR A 418 2.56 -75.06 -18.44
N ALA A 419 1.56 -75.11 -17.56
CA ALA A 419 0.94 -76.37 -17.12
C ALA A 419 0.38 -77.19 -18.30
N ARG A 420 -0.29 -76.53 -19.26
CA ARG A 420 -0.77 -77.18 -20.49
C ARG A 420 0.38 -77.68 -21.36
N ALA A 421 1.45 -76.92 -21.45
CA ALA A 421 2.61 -77.28 -22.24
C ALA A 421 3.34 -78.50 -21.64
N VAL A 422 3.43 -78.60 -20.31
CA VAL A 422 3.96 -79.79 -19.61
C VAL A 422 3.05 -81.00 -19.84
N ALA A 423 1.75 -80.87 -19.56
CA ALA A 423 0.80 -81.98 -19.72
C ALA A 423 0.74 -82.51 -21.17
N GLY A 424 0.80 -81.63 -22.17
CA GLY A 424 0.85 -82.02 -23.57
C GLY A 424 2.14 -82.76 -23.93
N HIS A 425 3.26 -82.41 -23.30
CA HIS A 425 4.52 -83.14 -23.46
C HIS A 425 4.47 -84.51 -22.78
N ASP A 426 3.98 -84.59 -21.55
CA ASP A 426 3.81 -85.84 -20.80
C ASP A 426 2.92 -86.84 -21.57
N THR A 427 1.87 -86.33 -22.21
CA THR A 427 0.96 -87.14 -23.05
C THR A 427 1.68 -87.72 -24.27
N ARG A 428 2.51 -86.92 -24.96
CA ARG A 428 3.30 -87.40 -26.11
C ARG A 428 4.29 -88.47 -25.68
N LEU A 429 4.95 -88.27 -24.55
CA LEU A 429 5.90 -89.22 -24.01
C LEU A 429 5.25 -90.53 -23.58
N ALA A 430 4.09 -90.47 -22.93
CA ALA A 430 3.32 -91.66 -22.59
C ALA A 430 2.94 -92.46 -23.84
N ALA A 431 2.55 -91.76 -24.92
CA ALA A 431 2.24 -92.39 -26.20
C ALA A 431 3.48 -93.05 -26.85
N THR A 432 4.65 -92.42 -26.78
CA THR A 432 5.89 -92.97 -27.36
C THR A 432 6.45 -94.13 -26.53
N ARG A 433 6.31 -94.09 -25.19
CA ARG A 433 6.56 -95.23 -24.29
C ARG A 433 5.66 -96.42 -24.65
N ALA A 434 4.36 -96.18 -24.81
CA ALA A 434 3.41 -97.22 -25.19
C ALA A 434 3.72 -97.81 -26.57
N ALA A 435 4.06 -96.96 -27.55
CA ALA A 435 4.44 -97.39 -28.89
C ALA A 435 5.75 -98.21 -28.89
N PHE A 436 6.74 -97.82 -28.10
CA PHE A 436 7.99 -98.56 -27.93
C PHE A 436 7.76 -99.92 -27.25
N ALA A 437 6.96 -99.97 -26.19
CA ALA A 437 6.58 -101.24 -25.55
C ALA A 437 5.87 -102.18 -26.53
N ALA A 438 4.88 -101.67 -27.28
CA ALA A 438 4.18 -102.44 -28.31
C ALA A 438 5.10 -102.90 -29.45
N ALA A 439 6.10 -102.10 -29.83
CA ALA A 439 7.12 -102.51 -30.79
C ALA A 439 8.02 -103.63 -30.21
N GLY A 440 8.35 -103.58 -28.92
CA GLY A 440 9.04 -104.65 -28.20
C GLY A 440 8.25 -105.95 -28.18
N ASP A 441 6.96 -105.90 -27.86
CA ASP A 441 6.08 -107.08 -27.86
C ASP A 441 5.97 -107.69 -29.26
N LYS A 442 5.79 -106.86 -30.30
CA LYS A 442 5.77 -107.30 -31.70
C LYS A 442 7.09 -107.93 -32.12
N TYR A 443 8.22 -107.32 -31.76
CA TYR A 443 9.54 -107.86 -32.04
C TYR A 443 9.73 -109.22 -31.36
N ALA A 444 9.38 -109.36 -30.09
CA ALA A 444 9.47 -110.61 -29.33
C ALA A 444 8.59 -111.72 -29.95
N ALA A 445 7.32 -111.40 -30.26
CA ALA A 445 6.39 -112.34 -30.89
C ALA A 445 6.85 -112.77 -32.29
N ALA A 446 7.33 -111.83 -33.11
CA ALA A 446 7.80 -112.11 -34.45
C ALA A 446 9.11 -112.93 -34.45
N VAL A 447 10.05 -112.66 -33.54
CA VAL A 447 11.25 -113.49 -33.37
C VAL A 447 10.88 -114.90 -32.92
N ALA A 448 9.91 -115.06 -32.02
CA ALA A 448 9.42 -116.38 -31.60
C ALA A 448 8.79 -117.14 -32.78
N ALA A 449 7.96 -116.48 -33.60
CA ALA A 449 7.37 -117.06 -34.80
C ALA A 449 8.43 -117.43 -35.86
N LEU A 450 9.41 -116.56 -36.10
CA LEU A 450 10.53 -116.82 -37.01
C LEU A 450 11.35 -118.04 -36.57
N ARG A 451 11.61 -118.16 -35.27
CA ARG A 451 12.31 -119.31 -34.66
C ARG A 451 11.50 -120.61 -34.78
N ALA A 452 10.17 -120.53 -34.67
CA ALA A 452 9.29 -121.69 -34.86
C ALA A 452 9.29 -122.16 -36.32
N GLN A 453 9.23 -121.23 -37.28
CA GLN A 453 9.25 -121.53 -38.72
C GLN A 453 10.60 -122.03 -39.24
N TYR A 454 11.72 -121.67 -38.61
CA TYR A 454 13.05 -122.19 -38.95
C TYR A 454 13.34 -123.58 -38.36
N ARG A 455 12.57 -124.02 -37.35
CA ARG A 455 12.71 -125.33 -36.70
C ARG A 455 11.80 -126.43 -37.29
N ALA A 456 10.81 -126.04 -38.09
CA ALA A 456 9.95 -126.92 -38.89
C ALA A 456 10.56 -127.10 -40.28
#